data_AF-A0A224YQB0-F1
#
_entry.id   AF-A0A224YQB0-F1
#
_cell.length_a   1.000
_cell.length_b   1.000
_cell.length_c   1.000
_cell.angle_alpha   90.00
_cell.angle_beta   90.00
_cell.angle_gamma   90.00
#
_symmetry.space_group_name_H-M   'P 1'
#
loop_
_entity.id
_entity.type
_entity.pdbx_description
1 polymer ?
#
loop_
_entity_poly.entity_id
_entity_poly.type
_entity_poly.pdbx_seq_one_letter_code
_entity_poly.pdbx_strand_id
1 'polypeptide(L)'
;MRDPAYVILLFLSICIFLIYADGYRHRVERTLSSGSIRDSSVKDRIHQGNETPTRPPNDSSDGRGTPVTQTDSNRGPENSLTSNERSKPWCKKHEEYKQCVSSRCSEWKCRYLWEGWPTRCTRDCREGCFCKQGYFRTRRNRCELGYNCFYESKF
;
A
#
# COMPACT_ATOMS: atom_id res chain seq x y z
N MET A 1 40.17 29.33 -30.06
CA MET A 1 41.06 28.17 -29.84
C MET A 1 40.98 27.85 -28.36
N ARG A 2 40.44 26.68 -27.97
CA ARG A 2 40.38 26.29 -26.55
C ARG A 2 41.81 25.96 -26.14
N ASP A 3 42.31 26.68 -25.14
CA ASP A 3 43.65 26.48 -24.61
C ASP A 3 43.81 24.99 -24.21
N PRO A 4 44.85 24.28 -24.72
CA PRO A 4 45.07 22.88 -24.37
C PRO A 4 45.22 22.67 -22.86
N ALA A 5 45.68 23.68 -22.12
CA ALA A 5 45.74 23.64 -20.66
C ALA A 5 44.35 23.52 -20.02
N TYR A 6 43.33 24.20 -20.57
CA TYR A 6 41.96 24.13 -20.07
C TYR A 6 41.34 22.74 -20.26
N VAL A 7 41.63 22.09 -21.39
CA VAL A 7 41.17 20.72 -21.67
C VAL A 7 41.80 19.73 -20.70
N ILE A 8 43.09 19.86 -20.42
CA ILE A 8 43.81 19.00 -19.47
C ILE A 8 43.26 19.20 -18.05
N LEU A 9 43.04 20.43 -17.62
CA LEU A 9 42.50 20.73 -16.28
C LEU A 9 41.07 20.20 -16.09
N LEU A 10 40.23 20.30 -17.11
CA LEU A 10 38.89 19.71 -17.07
C LEU A 10 38.95 18.18 -16.97
N PHE A 11 39.84 17.54 -17.71
CA PHE A 11 39.98 16.10 -17.68
C PHE A 11 40.46 15.61 -16.30
N LEU A 12 41.46 16.28 -15.72
CA LEU A 12 41.96 15.98 -14.37
C LEU A 12 40.87 16.18 -13.31
N SER A 13 40.09 17.25 -13.39
CA SER A 13 38.96 17.49 -12.49
C SER A 13 37.93 16.37 -12.56
N ILE A 14 37.50 15.99 -13.78
CA ILE A 14 36.55 14.89 -14.00
C ILE A 14 37.09 13.57 -13.45
N CYS A 15 38.37 13.25 -13.69
CA CYS A 15 38.99 12.03 -13.15
C CYS A 15 39.02 12.01 -11.62
N ILE A 16 39.34 13.12 -10.97
CA ILE A 16 39.33 13.23 -9.50
C ILE A 16 37.91 13.02 -8.96
N PHE A 17 36.90 13.64 -9.59
CA PHE A 17 35.50 13.46 -9.20
C PHE A 17 35.04 12.00 -9.35
N LEU A 18 35.44 11.29 -10.41
CA LEU A 18 35.11 9.88 -10.60
C LEU A 18 35.78 8.98 -9.56
N ILE A 19 37.07 9.19 -9.28
CA ILE A 19 37.80 8.45 -8.23
C ILE A 19 37.16 8.67 -6.85
N TYR A 20 36.76 9.91 -6.56
CA TYR A 20 36.08 10.24 -5.31
C TYR A 20 34.71 9.57 -5.24
N ALA A 21 33.89 9.66 -6.30
CA ALA A 21 32.56 9.05 -6.37
C ALA A 21 32.58 7.52 -6.24
N ASP A 22 33.55 6.84 -6.87
CA ASP A 22 33.73 5.39 -6.71
C ASP A 22 34.16 5.01 -5.29
N GLY A 23 34.95 5.88 -4.62
CA GLY A 23 35.29 5.75 -3.20
C GLY A 23 34.07 5.78 -2.27
N TYR A 24 33.02 6.55 -2.61
CA TYR A 24 31.75 6.54 -1.87
C TYR A 24 30.95 5.27 -2.11
N ARG A 25 30.95 4.77 -3.36
CA ARG A 25 30.19 3.58 -3.75
C ARG A 25 30.68 2.33 -3.02
N HIS A 26 31.99 2.21 -2.78
CA HIS A 26 32.58 1.09 -2.04
C HIS A 26 32.33 1.16 -0.52
N ARG A 27 32.04 2.35 0.06
CA ARG A 27 31.77 2.49 1.50
C ARG A 27 30.32 2.13 1.88
N VAL A 28 29.37 2.28 0.95
CA VAL A 28 27.95 1.94 1.16
C VAL A 28 27.70 0.42 1.07
N GLU A 29 28.40 -0.28 0.19
CA GLU A 29 28.26 -1.75 0.07
C GLU A 29 28.86 -2.52 1.26
N ARG A 30 29.94 -2.00 1.89
CA ARG A 30 30.48 -2.62 3.11
C ARG A 30 29.58 -2.45 4.34
N THR A 31 28.74 -1.41 4.39
CA THR A 31 27.73 -1.25 5.46
C THR A 31 26.51 -2.16 5.28
N LEU A 32 26.24 -2.65 4.07
CA LEU A 32 25.16 -3.60 3.80
C LEU A 32 25.60 -5.07 3.92
N SER A 33 26.89 -5.36 3.78
CA SER A 33 27.40 -6.74 3.86
C SER A 33 27.85 -7.19 5.26
N SER A 34 27.93 -6.30 6.27
CA SER A 34 28.34 -6.66 7.64
C SER A 34 27.19 -6.62 8.67
N GLY A 35 25.96 -6.30 8.26
CA GLY A 35 24.77 -6.37 9.10
C GLY A 35 24.24 -7.79 9.20
N SER A 36 24.89 -8.59 10.04
CA SER A 36 24.39 -9.89 10.50
C SER A 36 23.00 -9.71 11.13
N ILE A 37 21.97 -10.25 10.48
CA ILE A 37 20.66 -10.46 11.10
C ILE A 37 20.84 -11.54 12.16
N ARG A 38 20.99 -11.10 13.41
CA ARG A 38 20.75 -11.89 14.61
C ARG A 38 19.79 -11.10 15.48
N ASP A 39 18.50 -11.25 15.21
CA ASP A 39 17.50 -10.97 16.24
C ASP A 39 16.99 -12.31 16.75
N SER A 40 17.68 -12.81 17.78
CA SER A 40 17.24 -13.89 18.62
C SER A 40 17.28 -13.42 20.06
N SER A 41 16.08 -13.41 20.66
CA SER A 41 15.84 -13.54 22.09
C SER A 41 16.02 -12.28 22.96
N VAL A 42 14.96 -11.48 23.03
CA VAL A 42 14.48 -10.97 24.33
C VAL A 42 13.10 -11.59 24.57
N LYS A 43 13.13 -12.66 25.36
CA LYS A 43 11.98 -13.33 25.95
C LYS A 43 12.00 -12.98 27.44
N ASP A 44 10.91 -12.42 27.93
CA ASP A 44 10.36 -12.51 29.30
C ASP A 44 9.43 -11.29 29.51
N ARG A 45 8.21 -11.36 30.06
CA ARG A 45 7.34 -12.44 30.56
C ARG A 45 5.91 -11.89 30.62
N ILE A 46 4.95 -12.74 30.25
CA ILE A 46 3.68 -13.02 30.96
C ILE A 46 2.74 -11.84 31.23
N HIS A 47 1.60 -11.82 30.52
CA HIS A 47 0.32 -12.14 31.17
C HIS A 47 -0.59 -12.91 30.21
N GLN A 48 -0.98 -14.07 30.69
CA GLN A 48 -1.93 -15.00 30.11
C GLN A 48 -3.33 -14.46 30.40
N GLY A 49 -4.02 -14.00 29.35
CA GLY A 49 -5.40 -13.52 29.38
C GLY A 49 -6.18 -14.22 28.29
N ASN A 50 -6.81 -15.30 28.69
CA ASN A 50 -7.83 -16.06 28.00
C ASN A 50 -9.13 -15.25 27.94
N GLU A 51 -9.40 -14.56 26.83
CA GLU A 51 -10.69 -13.90 26.63
C GLU A 51 -11.35 -14.34 25.31
N THR A 52 -12.30 -15.25 25.53
CA THR A 52 -13.48 -15.62 24.76
C THR A 52 -14.04 -14.50 23.86
N PRO A 53 -14.57 -14.82 22.66
CA PRO A 53 -15.30 -13.85 21.84
C PRO A 53 -16.55 -13.35 22.58
N THR A 54 -16.51 -12.14 23.13
CA THR A 54 -17.68 -11.50 23.72
C THR A 54 -18.49 -10.87 22.60
N ARG A 55 -19.55 -11.57 22.20
CA ARG A 55 -20.69 -11.03 21.45
C ARG A 55 -21.23 -9.78 22.19
N PRO A 56 -21.66 -8.71 21.49
CA PRO A 56 -22.33 -7.59 22.16
C PRO A 56 -23.64 -8.07 22.81
N PRO A 57 -24.04 -7.50 23.96
CA PRO A 57 -25.24 -7.92 24.66
C PRO A 57 -26.48 -7.63 23.82
N ASN A 58 -27.26 -8.68 23.57
CA ASN A 58 -28.65 -8.57 23.17
C ASN A 58 -29.41 -7.99 24.36
N ASP A 59 -29.85 -6.75 24.24
CA ASP A 59 -30.82 -6.17 25.15
C ASP A 59 -32.21 -6.63 24.69
N SER A 60 -32.76 -7.62 25.40
CA SER A 60 -34.14 -8.04 25.26
C SER A 60 -34.97 -7.34 26.35
N SER A 61 -35.93 -6.53 25.92
CA SER A 61 -37.10 -6.19 26.74
C SER A 61 -38.35 -6.55 25.96
N ASP A 62 -39.17 -7.39 26.58
CA ASP A 62 -40.42 -7.97 26.09
C ASP A 62 -41.49 -6.95 25.69
N GLY A 63 -42.35 -7.35 24.75
CA GLY A 63 -43.50 -6.55 24.30
C GLY A 63 -44.49 -7.24 23.35
N ARG A 64 -44.90 -8.47 23.67
CA ARG A 64 -46.19 -9.14 23.37
C ARG A 64 -47.10 -8.60 22.23
N GLY A 65 -47.32 -9.44 21.20
CA GLY A 65 -48.45 -9.41 20.28
C GLY A 65 -48.55 -10.71 19.45
N THR A 66 -49.67 -11.42 19.55
CA THR A 66 -49.91 -12.85 19.29
C THR A 66 -50.29 -13.20 17.81
N PRO A 67 -50.74 -14.43 17.42
CA PRO A 67 -50.04 -15.37 16.54
C PRO A 67 -50.73 -15.63 15.18
N VAL A 68 -50.00 -16.05 14.13
CA VAL A 68 -50.62 -16.79 13.00
C VAL A 68 -49.66 -17.79 12.34
N THR A 69 -49.98 -19.07 12.55
CA THR A 69 -49.84 -20.25 11.68
C THR A 69 -48.47 -20.80 11.28
N GLN A 70 -48.14 -21.93 11.91
CA GLN A 70 -47.24 -22.98 11.42
C GLN A 70 -47.80 -23.64 10.16
N THR A 71 -46.94 -23.92 9.19
CA THR A 71 -47.08 -25.11 8.34
C THR A 71 -45.71 -25.73 8.15
N ASP A 72 -45.55 -26.92 8.70
CA ASP A 72 -44.45 -27.86 8.49
C ASP A 72 -44.36 -28.29 7.03
N SER A 73 -43.14 -28.53 6.54
CA SER A 73 -42.70 -29.84 6.00
C SER A 73 -41.39 -29.74 5.21
N ASN A 74 -40.45 -30.61 5.59
CA ASN A 74 -39.09 -30.81 5.08
C ASN A 74 -38.94 -30.99 3.56
N ARG A 75 -37.90 -30.41 2.94
CA ARG A 75 -37.14 -30.99 1.80
C ARG A 75 -35.82 -30.26 1.52
N GLY A 76 -34.69 -30.96 1.66
CA GLY A 76 -33.45 -30.72 0.89
C GLY A 76 -32.25 -30.14 1.67
N PRO A 77 -31.04 -30.74 1.57
CA PRO A 77 -29.82 -30.14 2.10
C PRO A 77 -29.28 -29.17 1.05
N GLU A 78 -29.76 -27.93 1.05
CA GLU A 78 -29.12 -26.89 0.24
C GLU A 78 -27.96 -26.31 1.06
N ASN A 79 -26.80 -26.95 0.88
CA ASN A 79 -25.48 -26.35 0.82
C ASN A 79 -25.41 -24.96 1.47
N SER A 80 -25.41 -24.94 2.81
CA SER A 80 -25.08 -23.77 3.60
C SER A 80 -23.58 -23.51 3.43
N LEU A 81 -23.23 -22.93 2.28
CA LEU A 81 -21.97 -22.23 2.09
C LEU A 81 -22.05 -21.03 3.02
N THR A 82 -21.44 -21.21 4.17
CA THR A 82 -21.22 -20.21 5.19
C THR A 82 -20.86 -18.88 4.54
N SER A 83 -21.75 -17.92 4.72
CA SER A 83 -21.66 -16.52 4.29
C SER A 83 -20.58 -15.73 5.05
N ASN A 84 -19.47 -16.38 5.39
CA ASN A 84 -18.37 -15.82 6.17
C ASN A 84 -17.01 -15.85 5.45
N GLU A 85 -17.00 -16.09 4.15
CA GLU A 85 -15.92 -15.57 3.32
C GLU A 85 -16.36 -14.21 2.80
N ARG A 86 -16.22 -13.18 3.65
CA ARG A 86 -16.35 -11.76 3.25
C ARG A 86 -15.48 -11.60 2.00
N SER A 87 -16.11 -11.61 0.83
CA SER A 87 -15.43 -11.58 -0.45
C SER A 87 -14.42 -10.45 -0.40
N LYS A 88 -13.13 -10.81 -0.34
CA LYS A 88 -12.08 -9.81 -0.34
C LYS A 88 -12.31 -9.00 -1.62
N PRO A 89 -12.53 -7.67 -1.54
CA PRO A 89 -12.83 -6.88 -2.72
C PRO A 89 -11.71 -7.10 -3.73
N TRP A 90 -12.07 -7.65 -4.90
CA TRP A 90 -11.10 -8.07 -5.90
C TRP A 90 -10.55 -6.82 -6.59
N CYS A 91 -9.41 -6.32 -6.11
CA CYS A 91 -8.72 -5.22 -6.74
C CYS A 91 -8.03 -5.65 -8.03
N LYS A 92 -7.88 -4.69 -8.97
CA LYS A 92 -7.24 -4.98 -10.26
C LYS A 92 -5.74 -5.16 -10.09
N LYS A 93 -5.06 -5.48 -11.20
CA LYS A 93 -3.61 -5.55 -11.26
C LYS A 93 -3.00 -4.24 -10.73
N HIS A 94 -2.02 -4.38 -9.84
CA HIS A 94 -1.31 -3.27 -9.17
C HIS A 94 -2.16 -2.37 -8.28
N GLU A 95 -3.34 -2.83 -7.88
CA GLU A 95 -4.16 -2.19 -6.85
C GLU A 95 -4.11 -2.97 -5.54
N GLU A 96 -4.38 -2.27 -4.45
CA GLU A 96 -4.57 -2.85 -3.12
C GLU A 96 -5.82 -2.24 -2.47
N TYR A 97 -6.54 -3.05 -1.70
CA TYR A 97 -7.69 -2.56 -0.95
C TYR A 97 -7.20 -1.79 0.28
N LYS A 98 -7.70 -0.56 0.44
CA LYS A 98 -7.43 0.29 1.60
C LYS A 98 -8.74 0.67 2.27
N GLN A 99 -8.68 0.86 3.57
CA GLN A 99 -9.79 1.37 4.38
C GLN A 99 -9.43 2.72 4.98
N CYS A 100 -10.42 3.60 5.07
CA CYS A 100 -10.31 4.92 5.65
C CYS A 100 -9.11 5.76 5.18
N VAL A 101 -8.94 5.91 3.88
CA VAL A 101 -7.88 6.74 3.28
C VAL A 101 -8.44 7.99 2.60
N SER A 102 -7.63 9.05 2.60
CA SER A 102 -7.93 10.32 1.92
C SER A 102 -8.13 10.12 0.41
N SER A 103 -9.25 10.56 -0.19
CA SER A 103 -9.43 10.48 -1.67
C SER A 103 -8.37 11.26 -2.45
N ARG A 104 -7.71 12.23 -1.82
CA ARG A 104 -6.74 13.12 -2.46
C ARG A 104 -5.31 12.59 -2.42
N CYS A 105 -4.94 11.93 -1.32
CA CYS A 105 -3.57 11.48 -1.04
C CYS A 105 -3.40 9.96 -0.88
N SER A 106 -4.46 9.17 -1.09
CA SER A 106 -4.43 7.70 -0.95
C SER A 106 -3.50 6.99 -1.94
N GLU A 107 -3.08 7.67 -3.02
CA GLU A 107 -2.32 7.10 -4.13
C GLU A 107 -1.73 8.18 -5.06
N TRP A 108 -0.80 7.77 -5.91
CA TRP A 108 -0.28 8.59 -7.00
C TRP A 108 -1.20 8.59 -8.22
N LYS A 109 -1.33 9.75 -8.84
CA LYS A 109 -2.03 9.94 -10.12
C LYS A 109 -1.02 10.47 -11.12
N CYS A 110 -1.11 10.06 -12.39
CA CYS A 110 -0.16 10.52 -13.40
C CYS A 110 -0.04 12.06 -13.46
N ARG A 111 -1.15 12.79 -13.28
CA ARG A 111 -1.15 14.26 -13.26
C ARG A 111 -0.20 14.89 -12.22
N TYR A 112 0.09 14.19 -11.12
CA TYR A 112 0.96 14.69 -10.05
C TYR A 112 2.44 14.76 -10.47
N LEU A 113 2.83 14.14 -11.58
CA LEU A 113 4.19 14.32 -12.11
C LEU A 113 4.43 15.73 -12.65
N TRP A 114 3.37 16.43 -13.08
CA TRP A 114 3.45 17.82 -13.58
C TRP A 114 2.90 18.84 -12.58
N GLU A 115 1.83 18.49 -11.86
CA GLU A 115 1.19 19.35 -10.85
C GLU A 115 1.89 19.29 -9.48
N GLY A 116 2.70 18.26 -9.24
CA GLY A 116 3.20 17.91 -7.92
C GLY A 116 2.21 17.11 -7.08
N TRP A 117 2.69 16.59 -5.95
CA TRP A 117 1.83 15.94 -4.96
C TRP A 117 0.91 16.97 -4.29
N PRO A 118 -0.36 16.65 -4.00
CA PRO A 118 -1.26 17.58 -3.32
C PRO A 118 -0.69 18.04 -1.97
N THR A 119 -0.66 19.36 -1.77
CA THR A 119 -0.18 19.99 -0.52
C THR A 119 -1.09 19.73 0.68
N ARG A 120 -2.37 19.43 0.44
CA ARG A 120 -3.35 19.09 1.48
C ARG A 120 -4.13 17.84 1.10
N CYS A 121 -4.25 16.95 2.08
CA CYS A 121 -5.05 15.74 1.99
C CYS A 121 -6.44 15.98 2.55
N THR A 122 -7.45 15.44 1.90
CA THR A 122 -8.82 15.42 2.42
C THR A 122 -8.91 14.42 3.57
N ARG A 123 -9.71 14.71 4.60
CA ARG A 123 -9.96 13.81 5.74
C ARG A 123 -11.16 12.89 5.51
N ASP A 124 -11.52 12.65 4.26
CA ASP A 124 -12.58 11.73 3.90
C ASP A 124 -12.10 10.29 4.08
N CYS A 125 -12.89 9.48 4.80
CA CYS A 125 -12.59 8.08 5.09
C CYS A 125 -13.08 7.22 3.92
N ARG A 126 -12.26 7.10 2.85
CA ARG A 126 -12.64 6.31 1.67
C ARG A 126 -12.14 4.88 1.79
N GLU A 127 -12.98 3.94 1.37
CA GLU A 127 -12.63 2.53 1.25
C GLU A 127 -12.70 2.11 -0.22
N GLY A 128 -11.78 1.24 -0.65
CA GLY A 128 -11.75 0.78 -2.04
C GLY A 128 -10.36 0.38 -2.51
N CYS A 129 -10.24 0.18 -3.82
CA CYS A 129 -8.99 -0.19 -4.48
C CYS A 129 -8.21 1.05 -4.92
N PHE A 130 -6.96 1.12 -4.49
CA PHE A 130 -6.03 2.21 -4.78
C PHE A 130 -4.75 1.65 -5.37
N CYS A 131 -4.03 2.45 -6.16
CA CYS A 131 -2.75 2.01 -6.68
C CYS A 131 -1.77 1.70 -5.54
N LYS A 132 -1.05 0.58 -5.70
CA LYS A 132 0.06 0.21 -4.81
C LYS A 132 1.16 1.27 -4.88
N GLN A 133 2.01 1.30 -3.86
CA GLN A 133 3.19 2.16 -3.86
C GLN A 133 4.04 1.93 -5.12
N GLY A 134 4.49 3.03 -5.74
CA GLY A 134 5.24 3.01 -7.01
C GLY A 134 4.40 2.97 -8.29
N TYR A 135 3.09 2.74 -8.16
CA TYR A 135 2.14 2.79 -9.27
C TYR A 135 1.30 4.07 -9.25
N PHE A 136 1.00 4.57 -10.44
CA PHE A 136 0.31 5.82 -10.69
C PHE A 136 -0.99 5.52 -11.43
N ARG A 137 -2.09 6.12 -10.95
CA ARG A 137 -3.39 6.04 -11.61
C ARG A 137 -3.38 6.88 -12.89
N THR A 138 -3.54 6.20 -14.01
CA THR A 138 -3.72 6.77 -15.35
C THR A 138 -5.12 7.37 -15.52
N ARG A 139 -5.32 8.17 -16.57
CA ARG A 139 -6.67 8.69 -16.93
C ARG A 139 -7.64 7.56 -17.31
N ARG A 140 -7.11 6.40 -17.73
CA ARG A 140 -7.88 5.20 -18.06
C ARG A 140 -8.20 4.32 -16.83
N ASN A 141 -8.01 4.82 -15.61
CA ASN A 141 -8.22 4.07 -14.36
C ASN A 141 -7.43 2.75 -14.28
N ARG A 142 -6.18 2.77 -14.75
CA ARG A 142 -5.20 1.69 -14.57
C ARG A 142 -4.04 2.16 -13.70
N CYS A 143 -3.52 1.27 -12.86
CA CYS A 143 -2.32 1.51 -12.08
C CYS A 143 -1.09 1.00 -12.84
N GLU A 144 -0.28 1.95 -13.30
CA GLU A 144 0.91 1.70 -14.13
C GLU A 144 2.15 2.28 -13.44
N LEU A 145 3.35 1.88 -13.87
CA LEU A 145 4.59 2.47 -13.37
C LEU A 145 4.67 3.95 -13.77
N GLY A 146 5.27 4.79 -12.91
CA GLY A 146 5.29 6.24 -13.11
C GLY A 146 5.88 6.68 -14.46
N TYR A 147 6.85 5.95 -15.02
CA TYR A 147 7.42 6.28 -16.33
C TYR A 147 6.41 6.13 -17.49
N ASN A 148 5.38 5.29 -17.35
CA ASN A 148 4.32 5.16 -18.36
C ASN A 148 3.45 6.41 -18.47
N CYS A 149 3.38 7.21 -17.39
CA CYS A 149 2.61 8.45 -17.39
C CYS A 149 3.18 9.50 -18.37
N PHE A 150 4.50 9.52 -18.61
CA PHE A 150 5.11 10.48 -19.54
C PHE A 150 4.66 10.30 -20.99
N TYR A 151 4.16 9.10 -21.35
CA TYR A 151 3.66 8.81 -22.69
C TYR A 151 2.17 9.10 -22.86
N GLU A 152 1.40 9.19 -21.78
CA GLU A 152 -0.04 9.46 -21.83
C GLU A 152 -0.39 10.93 -22.07
N SER A 153 0.55 11.87 -21.92
CA SER A 153 0.31 13.32 -22.07
C SER A 153 0.36 13.84 -23.51
N LYS A 154 0.57 12.96 -24.51
CA LYS A 154 0.68 13.34 -25.94
C LYS A 154 -0.63 13.27 -26.74
N PHE A 155 -1.77 13.02 -26.10
CA PHE A 155 -3.09 12.97 -26.73
C PHE A 155 -4.11 13.77 -25.90
#